data_AF-A0A218P5X5-F1
#
_entry.id   AF-A0A218P5X5-F1
#
_cell.length_a   1.000
_cell.length_b   1.000
_cell.length_c   1.000
_cell.angle_alpha   90.00
_cell.angle_beta   90.00
_cell.angle_gamma   90.00
#
_symmetry.space_group_name_H-M   'P 1'
#
loop_
_entity.id
_entity.type
_entity.pdbx_description
1 polymer ?
#
loop_
_entity_poly.entity_id
_entity_poly.type
_entity_poly.pdbx_seq_one_letter_code
_entity_poly.pdbx_strand_id
1 'polypeptide(L)'
;MKELKDLLHKAVNELKSEGLEPDIILVGPQFIEHAAEVLRGCGFKIYKIEELGYDAVVADSKYLGQMKRASRRISIEPLLAENEMWEELKKLEV
;
A
#
# COMPACT_ATOMS: atom_id res chain seq x y z
N MET A 1 -6.90 7.49 6.42
CA MET A 1 -7.31 6.79 5.17
C MET A 1 -7.06 7.57 3.88
N LYS A 2 -7.20 8.90 3.84
CA LYS A 2 -6.86 9.70 2.64
C LYS A 2 -5.39 9.55 2.23
N GLU A 3 -4.48 9.59 3.20
CA GLU A 3 -3.02 9.42 2.97
C GLU A 3 -2.66 8.07 2.35
N LEU A 4 -3.27 6.97 2.81
CA LEU A 4 -3.06 5.64 2.22
C LEU A 4 -3.51 5.58 0.76
N LYS A 5 -4.68 6.17 0.46
CA LYS A 5 -5.19 6.28 -0.90
C LYS A 5 -4.22 7.08 -1.77
N ASP A 6 -3.69 8.18 -1.26
CA ASP A 6 -2.73 9.04 -1.97
C ASP A 6 -1.40 8.30 -2.20
N LEU A 7 -0.89 7.54 -1.21
CA LEU A 7 0.29 6.69 -1.35
C LEU A 7 0.10 5.62 -2.43
N LEU A 8 -1.03 4.92 -2.41
CA LEU A 8 -1.36 3.91 -3.42
C LEU A 8 -1.45 4.54 -4.81
N HIS A 9 -2.13 5.69 -4.92
CA HIS A 9 -2.29 6.39 -6.19
C HIS A 9 -0.95 6.88 -6.75
N LYS A 10 -0.07 7.38 -5.87
CA LYS A 10 1.30 7.77 -6.25
C LYS A 10 2.10 6.58 -6.77
N ALA A 11 2.09 5.45 -6.06
CA ALA A 11 2.80 4.24 -6.49
C ALA A 11 2.30 3.73 -7.85
N VAL A 12 0.98 3.74 -8.07
CA VAL A 12 0.37 3.38 -9.37
C VAL A 12 0.82 4.34 -10.48
N ASN A 13 0.81 5.65 -10.23
CA ASN A 13 1.20 6.64 -11.22
C ASN A 13 2.69 6.61 -11.56
N GLU A 14 3.55 6.31 -10.59
CA GLU A 14 4.98 6.08 -10.84
C GLU A 14 5.19 4.92 -11.82
N LEU A 15 4.53 3.78 -11.59
CA LEU A 15 4.61 2.64 -12.51
C LEU A 15 4.08 3.00 -13.91
N LYS A 16 2.95 3.70 -13.99
CA LYS A 16 2.38 4.15 -15.26
C LYS A 16 3.31 5.11 -16.01
N SER A 17 4.00 6.01 -15.30
CA SER A 17 4.98 6.93 -15.91
C SER A 17 6.20 6.22 -16.47
N GLU A 18 6.50 5.01 -15.97
CA GLU A 18 7.56 4.13 -16.49
C GLU A 18 7.06 3.23 -17.64
N GLY A 19 5.82 3.42 -18.11
CA GLY A 19 5.22 2.67 -19.21
C GLY A 19 4.66 1.30 -18.80
N LEU A 20 4.49 1.06 -17.50
CA LEU A 20 3.93 -0.18 -16.98
C LEU A 20 2.41 -0.08 -16.80
N GLU A 21 1.76 -1.23 -16.82
CA GLU A 21 0.32 -1.38 -16.64
C GLU A 21 0.04 -2.16 -15.34
N PRO A 22 0.16 -1.52 -14.16
CA PRO A 22 -0.11 -2.22 -12.90
C PRO A 22 -1.55 -2.74 -12.89
N ASP A 23 -1.72 -4.01 -12.55
CA ASP A 23 -2.99 -4.73 -12.61
C ASP A 23 -3.27 -5.56 -11.34
N ILE A 24 -2.25 -5.76 -10.50
CA ILE A 24 -2.34 -6.54 -9.26
C ILE A 24 -1.81 -5.77 -8.04
N ILE A 25 -2.32 -6.13 -6.87
CA ILE A 25 -1.74 -5.77 -5.58
C ILE A 25 -1.55 -7.04 -4.74
N LEU A 26 -0.32 -7.29 -4.30
CA LEU A 26 0.00 -8.27 -3.28
C LEU A 26 -0.09 -7.59 -1.91
N VAL A 27 -0.84 -8.13 -0.97
CA VAL A 27 -1.12 -7.45 0.32
C VAL A 27 -0.85 -8.37 1.50
N GLY A 28 -0.20 -7.82 2.52
CA GLY A 28 -0.05 -8.50 3.80
C GLY A 28 -1.33 -8.48 4.65
N PRO A 29 -1.48 -9.42 5.60
CA PRO A 29 -2.66 -9.52 6.45
C PRO A 29 -2.96 -8.23 7.22
N GLN A 30 -1.96 -7.65 7.88
CA GLN A 30 -2.12 -6.44 8.67
C GLN A 30 -2.37 -5.23 7.76
N PHE A 31 -1.78 -5.19 6.56
CA PHE A 31 -2.13 -4.17 5.58
C PHE A 31 -3.64 -4.20 5.24
N ILE A 32 -4.22 -5.38 5.01
CA ILE A 32 -5.66 -5.51 4.71
C ILE A 32 -6.53 -4.95 5.83
N GLU A 33 -6.19 -5.24 7.10
CA GLU A 33 -6.96 -4.80 8.27
C GLU A 33 -7.17 -3.28 8.30
N HIS A 34 -6.17 -2.53 7.82
CA HIS A 34 -6.19 -1.07 7.81
C HIS A 34 -6.52 -0.45 6.43
N ALA A 35 -6.52 -1.24 5.35
CA ALA A 35 -6.65 -0.77 3.97
C ALA A 35 -7.89 -1.28 3.22
N ALA A 36 -8.73 -2.12 3.84
CA ALA A 36 -9.81 -2.84 3.16
C ALA A 36 -10.74 -1.95 2.32
N GLU A 37 -11.11 -0.77 2.82
CA GLU A 37 -11.98 0.17 2.09
C GLU A 37 -11.30 0.75 0.86
N VAL A 38 -10.02 1.14 0.99
CA VAL A 38 -9.24 1.69 -0.12
C VAL A 38 -9.09 0.64 -1.21
N LEU A 39 -8.68 -0.59 -0.83
CA LEU A 39 -8.43 -1.69 -1.73
C LEU A 39 -9.66 -2.09 -2.58
N ARG A 40 -10.87 -2.09 -1.99
CA ARG A 40 -12.11 -2.38 -2.74
C ARG A 40 -12.36 -1.40 -3.89
N GLY A 41 -11.88 -0.16 -3.78
CA GLY A 41 -12.07 0.89 -4.78
C GLY A 41 -11.02 0.92 -5.89
N CYS A 42 -9.97 0.11 -5.83
CA CYS A 42 -8.82 0.25 -6.74
C CYS A 42 -8.98 -0.46 -8.09
N GLY A 43 -9.90 -1.40 -8.21
CA GLY A 43 -10.12 -2.16 -9.46
C GLY A 43 -8.99 -3.14 -9.83
N PHE A 44 -8.01 -3.34 -8.95
CA PHE A 44 -6.93 -4.32 -9.15
C PHE A 44 -7.30 -5.70 -8.60
N LYS A 45 -6.66 -6.75 -9.12
CA LYS A 45 -6.72 -8.07 -8.48
C LYS A 45 -5.86 -8.06 -7.22
N ILE A 46 -6.44 -8.46 -6.11
CA ILE A 46 -5.78 -8.43 -4.80
C ILE A 46 -5.45 -9.87 -4.39
N TYR A 47 -4.19 -10.10 -4.02
CA TYR A 47 -3.71 -11.39 -3.52
C TYR A 47 -3.12 -11.22 -2.13
N LYS A 48 -3.61 -12.01 -1.18
CA LYS A 48 -3.04 -12.02 0.18
C LYS A 48 -1.74 -12.82 0.20
N ILE A 49 -0.67 -12.23 0.73
CA ILE A 49 0.64 -12.85 0.94
C ILE A 49 0.98 -12.68 2.43
N GLU A 50 1.04 -13.78 3.19
CA GLU A 50 1.17 -13.75 4.66
C GLU A 50 2.47 -13.05 5.11
N GLU A 51 3.55 -13.22 4.34
CA GLU A 51 4.89 -12.71 4.65
C GLU A 51 5.02 -11.20 4.48
N LEU A 52 4.07 -10.54 3.82
CA LEU A 52 4.14 -9.08 3.60
C LEU A 52 3.72 -8.27 4.82
N GLY A 53 3.04 -8.86 5.81
CA GLY A 53 2.75 -8.18 7.06
C GLY A 53 1.94 -6.87 6.90
N TYR A 54 2.56 -5.76 7.31
CA TYR A 54 2.03 -4.39 7.18
C TYR A 54 2.30 -3.75 5.82
N ASP A 55 2.68 -4.53 4.81
CA ASP A 55 3.02 -4.01 3.49
C ASP A 55 2.09 -4.50 2.38
N ALA A 56 2.08 -3.72 1.30
CA ALA A 56 1.49 -4.09 0.03
C ALA A 56 2.49 -3.83 -1.11
N VAL A 57 2.35 -4.58 -2.20
CA VAL A 57 3.14 -4.43 -3.42
C VAL A 57 2.19 -4.26 -4.59
N VAL A 58 2.20 -3.08 -5.21
CA VAL A 58 1.53 -2.82 -6.48
C VAL A 58 2.44 -3.29 -7.60
N ALA A 59 1.93 -4.06 -8.55
CA ALA A 59 2.76 -4.62 -9.62
C ALA A 59 2.04 -4.71 -10.96
N ASP A 60 2.84 -4.66 -12.02
CA ASP A 60 2.46 -5.13 -13.36
C ASP A 60 2.80 -6.62 -13.45
N SER A 61 1.77 -7.46 -13.49
CA SER A 61 1.90 -8.91 -13.48
C SER A 61 2.65 -9.46 -14.70
N LYS A 62 2.66 -8.75 -15.84
CA LYS A 62 3.36 -9.18 -17.07
C LYS A 62 4.87 -9.12 -16.90
N TYR A 63 5.35 -8.13 -16.14
CA TYR A 63 6.78 -7.85 -15.98
C TYR A 63 7.33 -8.14 -14.59
N LEU A 64 6.46 -8.49 -13.62
CA LEU A 64 6.88 -8.87 -12.27
C LEU A 64 7.89 -10.04 -12.34
N GLY A 65 9.04 -9.87 -11.68
CA GLY A 65 10.14 -10.84 -11.70
C GLY A 65 11.02 -10.82 -12.95
N GLN A 66 10.60 -10.15 -14.03
CA GLN A 66 11.38 -9.97 -15.26
C GLN A 66 12.11 -8.62 -15.27
N MET A 67 11.49 -7.59 -14.71
CA MET A 67 12.06 -6.25 -14.61
C MET A 67 12.12 -5.78 -13.15
N LYS A 68 13.27 -5.24 -12.73
CA LYS A 68 13.50 -4.77 -11.34
C LYS A 68 12.49 -3.73 -10.85
N ARG A 69 11.90 -2.94 -11.75
CA ARG A 69 11.01 -1.82 -11.41
C ARG A 69 9.52 -2.10 -11.69
N ALA A 70 9.16 -3.34 -12.03
CA ALA A 70 7.78 -3.74 -12.31
C ALA A 70 6.83 -3.69 -11.10
N SER A 71 7.31 -3.23 -9.94
CA SER A 71 6.53 -3.16 -8.71
C SER A 71 6.93 -1.99 -7.82
N ARG A 72 6.02 -1.58 -6.93
CA ARG A 72 6.26 -0.64 -5.83
C ARG A 72 5.73 -1.21 -4.53
N ARG A 73 6.53 -1.17 -3.47
CA ARG A 73 6.13 -1.57 -2.11
C ARG A 73 5.65 -0.34 -1.34
N ILE A 74 4.60 -0.52 -0.57
CA ILE A 74 3.97 0.51 0.27
C ILE A 74 3.81 -0.11 1.66
N SER A 75 4.21 0.63 2.69
CA SER A 75 4.03 0.23 4.08
C SER A 75 2.96 1.08 4.74
N ILE A 76 2.08 0.46 5.53
CA ILE A 76 1.09 1.20 6.33
C ILE A 76 1.60 1.52 7.74
N GLU A 77 2.67 0.85 8.18
CA GLU A 77 3.24 0.99 9.53
C GLU A 77 3.58 2.44 9.90
N PRO A 78 4.17 3.27 9.01
CA PRO A 78 4.44 4.68 9.34
C PRO A 78 3.17 5.49 9.65
N LEU A 79 2.07 5.21 8.95
CA LEU A 79 0.79 5.89 9.17
C LEU A 79 0.15 5.50 10.50
N LEU A 80 0.42 4.28 10.97
CA LEU A 80 -0.07 3.81 12.28
C LEU A 80 0.73 4.45 13.40
N ALA A 81 2.06 4.46 13.29
CA ALA A 81 2.95 5.07 14.28
C ALA A 81 2.69 6.57 14.47
N GLU A 82 2.42 7.31 13.37
CA GLU A 82 2.04 8.71 13.46
C GLU A 82 0.74 8.91 14.26
N ASN A 83 -0.28 8.09 14.01
CA ASN A 83 -1.56 8.19 14.74
C ASN A 83 -1.40 7.88 16.24
N GLU A 84 -0.61 6.88 16.60
CA GLU A 84 -0.33 6.53 18.00
C GLU A 84 0.38 7.68 18.72
N MET A 85 1.40 8.28 18.09
CA MET A 85 2.13 9.42 18.66
C MET A 85 1.22 10.63 18.91
N TRP A 86 0.29 10.93 17.97
CA TRP A 86 -0.68 12.01 18.16
C TRP A 86 -1.67 11.73 19.31
N GLU A 87 -2.06 10.47 19.51
CA GLU A 87 -2.91 10.09 20.65
C GLU A 87 -2.19 10.24 21.98
N GLU A 88 -0.89 9.91 22.04
CA GLU A 88 -0.08 10.07 23.25
C GLU A 88 0.11 11.53 23.62
N LEU A 89 0.39 12.42 22.65
CA LEU A 89 0.50 13.85 22.89
C LEU A 89 -0.80 14.46 23.45
N LYS A 90 -1.96 14.07 22.92
CA LYS A 90 -3.26 14.53 23.45
C LYS A 90 -3.51 14.09 24.90
N LYS A 91 -2.94 12.97 25.33
CA LYS A 91 -3.04 12.49 26.72
C LYS A 91 -2.09 13.24 27.66
N LEU A 92 -1.05 13.90 27.14
CA LEU A 92 -0.07 14.67 27.90
C LEU A 92 -0.47 16.15 28.06
N GLU A 93 -1.38 16.68 27.24
CA GLU A 93 -1.98 18.01 27.39
C GLU A 93 -3.09 18.03 28.47
N VAL A 94 -2.75 17.60 29.69
CA VAL A 94 -3.56 17.84 30.91
C VAL A 94 -3.13 19.14 31.57
#